data_AF-A0A3D4IH93-F1
#
_entry.id   AF-A0A3D4IH93-F1
#
_cell.length_a   1.000
_cell.length_b   1.000
_cell.length_c   1.000
_cell.angle_alpha   90.00
_cell.angle_beta   90.00
_cell.angle_gamma   90.00
#
_symmetry.space_group_name_H-M   'P 1'
#
loop_
_entity.id
_entity.type
_entity.pdbx_description
1 polymer ?
#
loop_
_entity_poly.entity_id
_entity_poly.type
_entity_poly.pdbx_seq_one_letter_code
_entity_poly.pdbx_strand_id
1 'polypeptide(L)'
;MLGTGSSMPSLGLPEEIQEAYERKDITRLRRALNAATSQTEKFLALYRLYPLALDKNLIRNIPTELKQASAREYALLAALWSYRINEDKSILISAGMRINGLLDKAKRQNPNEPVYLLVDGQGLFYMPGMFGGSYNKALIRFRAARDAIVRDKPAGLSRLDAETWIWYALHKQKAANANAYKQELLGRGLPPIYREFLLSPP
;
A
#
# COMPACT_ATOMS: atom_id res chain seq x y z
N MET A 1 -41.12 -22.29 7.94
CA MET A 1 -40.80 -21.16 7.04
C MET A 1 -39.74 -20.33 7.73
N LEU A 2 -38.46 -20.69 7.59
CA LEU A 2 -37.49 -20.11 6.63
C LEU A 2 -37.32 -18.59 6.81
N GLY A 3 -36.46 -18.21 7.75
CA GLY A 3 -35.75 -16.94 7.72
C GLY A 3 -34.37 -17.18 7.14
N THR A 4 -34.21 -16.94 5.84
CA THR A 4 -32.92 -17.00 5.15
C THR A 4 -32.06 -15.84 5.64
N GLY A 5 -31.18 -16.10 6.59
CA GLY A 5 -30.02 -15.26 6.81
C GLY A 5 -29.19 -15.30 5.54
N SER A 6 -29.28 -14.23 4.74
CA SER A 6 -28.39 -14.02 3.60
C SER A 6 -26.97 -13.92 4.12
N SER A 7 -26.29 -15.05 4.23
CA SER A 7 -24.84 -15.10 4.36
C SER A 7 -24.29 -14.44 3.10
N MET A 8 -23.87 -13.18 3.21
CA MET A 8 -22.98 -12.60 2.21
C MET A 8 -21.84 -13.60 2.02
N PRO A 9 -21.49 -13.98 0.77
CA PRO A 9 -20.35 -14.85 0.54
C PRO A 9 -19.16 -14.23 1.26
N SER A 10 -18.47 -15.03 2.08
CA SER A 10 -17.25 -14.57 2.75
C SER A 10 -16.32 -14.05 1.66
N LEU A 11 -16.02 -12.76 1.71
CA LEU A 11 -15.04 -12.15 0.83
C LEU A 11 -13.72 -12.95 0.94
N GLY A 12 -12.92 -12.97 -0.12
CA GLY A 12 -11.59 -13.55 -0.03
C GLY A 12 -10.78 -12.85 1.07
N LEU A 13 -9.81 -13.55 1.68
CA LEU A 13 -8.99 -12.96 2.74
C LEU A 13 -8.35 -11.61 2.35
N PRO A 14 -7.88 -11.38 1.11
CA PRO A 14 -7.39 -10.06 0.69
C PRO A 14 -8.44 -8.94 0.80
N GLU A 15 -9.69 -9.19 0.40
CA GLU A 15 -10.78 -8.23 0.52
C GLU A 15 -11.14 -7.98 1.99
N GLU A 16 -11.09 -9.00 2.84
CA GLU A 16 -11.26 -8.82 4.29
C GLU A 16 -10.15 -7.97 4.91
N ILE A 17 -8.89 -8.17 4.49
CA ILE A 17 -7.76 -7.34 4.89
C ILE A 17 -7.99 -5.89 4.45
N GLN A 18 -8.43 -5.67 3.21
CA GLN A 18 -8.70 -4.34 2.69
C GLN A 18 -9.83 -3.65 3.47
N GLU A 19 -10.95 -4.32 3.68
CA GLU A 19 -12.08 -3.75 4.44
C GLU A 19 -11.68 -3.42 5.88
N ALA A 20 -10.92 -4.29 6.53
CA ALA A 20 -10.41 -4.06 7.88
C ALA A 20 -9.45 -2.86 7.92
N TYR A 21 -8.57 -2.72 6.92
CA TYR A 21 -7.68 -1.57 6.79
C TYR A 21 -8.46 -0.26 6.62
N GLU A 22 -9.46 -0.26 5.74
CA GLU A 22 -10.31 0.89 5.46
C GLU A 22 -11.03 1.41 6.71
N ARG A 23 -11.45 0.49 7.57
CA ARG A 23 -12.11 0.77 8.86
C ARG A 23 -11.14 0.97 10.03
N LYS A 24 -9.83 0.85 9.79
CA LYS A 24 -8.79 0.87 10.84
C LYS A 24 -8.97 -0.21 11.92
N ASP A 25 -9.53 -1.36 11.56
CA ASP A 25 -9.80 -2.47 12.48
C ASP A 25 -8.55 -3.35 12.66
N ILE A 26 -7.72 -2.97 13.64
CA ILE A 26 -6.49 -3.68 14.01
C ILE A 26 -6.77 -5.13 14.41
N THR A 27 -7.89 -5.40 15.10
CA THR A 27 -8.25 -6.75 15.57
C THR A 27 -8.56 -7.67 14.39
N ARG A 28 -9.35 -7.19 13.42
CA ARG A 28 -9.61 -7.94 12.18
C ARG A 28 -8.34 -8.17 11.38
N LEU A 29 -7.47 -7.16 11.27
CA LEU A 29 -6.19 -7.31 10.57
C LEU A 29 -5.26 -8.33 11.23
N ARG A 30 -5.20 -8.38 12.57
CA ARG A 30 -4.45 -9.42 13.30
C ARG A 30 -5.03 -10.81 13.08
N ARG A 31 -6.36 -10.96 13.08
CA ARG A 31 -7.00 -12.24 12.74
C ARG A 31 -6.69 -12.66 11.31
N ALA A 32 -6.77 -11.73 10.36
CA ALA A 32 -6.46 -12.00 8.97
C ALA A 32 -4.98 -12.42 8.78
N LEU A 33 -4.05 -11.77 9.47
CA LEU A 33 -2.63 -12.16 9.49
C LEU A 33 -2.45 -13.60 9.99
N ASN A 34 -3.17 -14.00 11.05
CA ASN A 34 -3.12 -15.36 11.59
C ASN A 34 -3.79 -16.40 10.69
N ALA A 35 -4.82 -16.00 9.93
CA ALA A 35 -5.53 -16.86 8.99
C ALA A 35 -4.82 -17.00 7.63
N ALA A 36 -3.87 -16.11 7.32
CA ALA A 36 -3.16 -16.09 6.04
C ALA A 36 -2.37 -17.38 5.80
N THR A 37 -2.71 -18.07 4.71
CA THR A 37 -2.09 -19.34 4.33
C THR A 37 -1.00 -19.15 3.28
N SER A 38 -1.13 -18.13 2.43
CA SER A 38 -0.14 -17.78 1.41
C SER A 38 0.83 -16.68 1.88
N GLN A 39 1.98 -16.59 1.22
CA GLN A 39 2.95 -15.51 1.48
C GLN A 39 2.40 -14.14 1.08
N THR A 40 1.69 -14.06 -0.06
CA THR A 40 1.04 -12.83 -0.52
C THR A 40 0.05 -12.28 0.52
N GLU A 41 -0.82 -13.12 1.08
CA GLU A 41 -1.78 -12.71 2.12
C GLU A 41 -1.06 -12.24 3.39
N LYS A 42 -0.02 -12.96 3.84
CA LYS A 42 0.77 -12.57 5.01
C LYS A 42 1.41 -11.20 4.82
N PHE A 43 2.05 -10.97 3.69
CA PHE A 43 2.68 -9.68 3.40
C PHE A 43 1.65 -8.56 3.23
N LEU A 44 0.51 -8.83 2.61
CA LEU A 44 -0.57 -7.84 2.50
C LEU A 44 -1.13 -7.47 3.88
N ALA A 45 -1.40 -8.45 4.73
CA ALA A 45 -1.87 -8.23 6.09
C ALA A 45 -0.85 -7.41 6.91
N LEU A 46 0.44 -7.74 6.83
CA LEU A 46 1.50 -6.96 7.48
C LEU A 46 1.58 -5.53 6.93
N TYR A 47 1.50 -5.37 5.61
CA TYR A 47 1.55 -4.07 4.94
C TYR A 47 0.43 -3.13 5.40
N ARG A 48 -0.77 -3.67 5.62
CA ARG A 48 -1.93 -2.90 6.11
C ARG A 48 -1.96 -2.73 7.63
N LEU A 49 -1.54 -3.74 8.39
CA LEU A 49 -1.58 -3.73 9.85
C LEU A 49 -0.51 -2.82 10.45
N TYR A 50 0.71 -2.85 9.91
CA TYR A 50 1.84 -2.14 10.51
C TYR A 50 1.59 -0.62 10.67
N PRO A 51 1.13 0.12 9.64
CA PRO A 51 0.91 1.57 9.76
C PRO A 51 -0.14 1.96 10.81
N LEU A 52 -1.04 1.03 11.17
CA LEU A 52 -2.10 1.27 12.15
C LEU A 52 -1.67 0.88 13.56
N ALA A 53 -0.94 -0.23 13.70
CA ALA A 53 -0.54 -0.77 14.99
C ALA A 53 0.80 -0.20 15.49
N LEU A 54 1.68 0.24 14.58
CA LEU A 54 3.05 0.68 14.86
C LEU A 54 3.85 -0.31 15.72
N ASP A 55 3.52 -1.60 15.61
CA ASP A 55 4.13 -2.69 16.37
C ASP A 55 5.31 -3.26 15.59
N LYS A 56 6.53 -2.86 15.97
CA LYS A 56 7.78 -3.28 15.34
C LYS A 56 7.98 -4.79 15.27
N ASN A 57 7.32 -5.56 16.14
CA ASN A 57 7.44 -7.02 16.12
C ASN A 57 6.81 -7.63 14.87
N LEU A 58 5.82 -6.95 14.26
CA LEU A 58 5.16 -7.39 13.03
C LEU A 58 6.13 -7.52 11.86
N ILE A 59 7.14 -6.63 11.80
CA ILE A 59 8.07 -6.56 10.67
C ILE A 59 9.49 -7.03 11.02
N ARG A 60 9.76 -7.38 12.29
CA ARG A 60 11.11 -7.70 12.77
C ARG A 60 11.77 -8.86 11.99
N ASN A 61 10.99 -9.88 11.65
CA ASN A 61 11.45 -11.13 11.07
C ASN A 61 11.02 -11.30 9.60
N ILE A 62 10.83 -10.20 8.86
CA ILE A 62 10.52 -10.30 7.44
C ILE A 62 11.71 -10.89 6.64
N PRO A 63 11.46 -11.66 5.58
CA PRO A 63 12.53 -12.22 4.76
C PRO A 63 13.46 -11.16 4.18
N THR A 64 14.75 -11.48 4.07
CA THR A 64 15.74 -10.63 3.39
C THR A 64 15.68 -10.77 1.87
N GLU A 65 15.19 -11.90 1.38
CA GLU A 65 15.08 -12.23 -0.03
C GLU A 65 13.94 -13.22 -0.28
N LEU A 66 13.49 -13.30 -1.54
CA LEU A 66 12.53 -14.30 -2.02
C LEU A 66 13.15 -15.01 -3.23
N LYS A 67 13.06 -16.34 -3.25
CA LYS A 67 13.63 -17.18 -4.33
C LYS A 67 12.86 -17.01 -5.64
N GLN A 68 11.61 -17.45 -5.66
CA GLN A 68 10.66 -17.24 -6.75
C GLN A 68 9.38 -16.71 -6.13
N ALA A 69 9.03 -15.48 -6.48
CA ALA A 69 7.87 -14.79 -5.97
C ALA A 69 7.22 -13.99 -7.09
N SER A 70 5.97 -13.61 -6.89
CA SER A 70 5.24 -12.73 -7.79
C SER A 70 5.73 -11.28 -7.68
N ALA A 71 5.39 -10.46 -8.69
CA ALA A 71 5.70 -9.03 -8.68
C ALA A 71 5.11 -8.33 -7.45
N ARG A 72 3.91 -8.77 -7.05
CA ARG A 72 3.21 -8.30 -5.85
C ARG A 72 3.98 -8.62 -4.58
N GLU A 73 4.46 -9.84 -4.42
CA GLU A 73 5.20 -10.24 -3.21
C GLU A 73 6.54 -9.51 -3.10
N TYR A 74 7.25 -9.33 -4.22
CA TYR A 74 8.45 -8.50 -4.23
C TYR A 74 8.16 -7.06 -3.81
N ALA A 75 7.08 -6.46 -4.34
CA ALA A 75 6.68 -5.10 -4.00
C ALA A 75 6.23 -4.96 -2.54
N LEU A 76 5.42 -5.90 -2.03
CA LEU A 76 5.00 -5.90 -0.63
C LEU A 76 6.20 -6.05 0.31
N LEU A 77 7.13 -6.97 0.00
CA LEU A 77 8.33 -7.12 0.82
C LEU A 77 9.18 -5.84 0.81
N ALA A 78 9.30 -5.17 -0.34
CA ALA A 78 9.98 -3.88 -0.42
C ALA A 78 9.34 -2.84 0.50
N ALA A 79 8.00 -2.75 0.54
CA ALA A 79 7.28 -1.86 1.43
C ALA A 79 7.52 -2.17 2.93
N LEU A 80 7.55 -3.46 3.30
CA LEU A 80 7.85 -3.88 4.67
C LEU A 80 9.29 -3.52 5.07
N TRP A 81 10.25 -3.58 4.14
CA TRP A 81 11.60 -3.08 4.37
C TRP A 81 11.66 -1.55 4.51
N SER A 82 10.81 -0.79 3.80
CA SER A 82 10.68 0.65 4.04
C SER A 82 10.18 0.94 5.46
N TYR A 83 9.25 0.15 6.00
CA TYR A 83 8.86 0.26 7.40
C TYR A 83 9.99 -0.07 8.36
N ARG A 84 10.81 -1.08 8.06
CA ARG A 84 11.99 -1.43 8.87
C ARG A 84 13.00 -0.29 8.99
N ILE A 85 13.19 0.51 7.94
CA ILE A 85 14.07 1.68 7.96
C ILE A 85 13.56 2.74 8.95
N ASN A 86 12.25 2.91 9.07
CA ASN A 86 11.67 3.87 10.01
C ASN A 86 11.91 3.48 11.47
N GLU A 87 11.98 2.18 11.76
CA GLU A 87 12.27 1.65 13.10
C GLU A 87 13.76 1.66 13.45
N ASP A 88 14.61 1.46 12.45
CA ASP A 88 16.06 1.36 12.64
C ASP A 88 16.80 2.02 11.48
N LYS A 89 17.25 3.26 11.70
CA LYS A 89 17.99 4.01 10.69
C LYS A 89 19.40 3.45 10.43
N SER A 90 19.94 2.60 11.31
CA SER A 90 21.27 2.01 11.12
C SER A 90 21.33 1.07 9.90
N ILE A 91 20.19 0.50 9.51
CA ILE A 91 20.09 -0.38 8.34
C ILE A 91 19.74 0.37 7.05
N LEU A 92 19.68 1.72 7.05
CA LEU A 92 19.21 2.52 5.91
C LEU A 92 19.87 2.12 4.58
N ILE A 93 21.20 2.00 4.55
CA ILE A 93 21.96 1.70 3.32
C ILE A 93 21.65 0.27 2.85
N SER A 94 21.76 -0.72 3.74
CA SER A 94 21.57 -2.13 3.38
C SER A 94 20.12 -2.45 3.02
N ALA A 95 19.16 -1.85 3.74
CA ALA A 95 17.74 -1.94 3.43
C ALA A 95 17.38 -1.20 2.13
N GLY A 96 17.99 -0.03 1.86
CA GLY A 96 17.80 0.70 0.61
C GLY A 96 18.20 -0.11 -0.63
N MET A 97 19.39 -0.74 -0.59
CA MET A 97 19.82 -1.66 -1.65
C MET A 97 18.84 -2.82 -1.84
N ARG A 98 18.33 -3.37 -0.74
CA ARG A 98 17.35 -4.47 -0.76
C ARG A 98 16.02 -4.04 -1.38
N ILE A 99 15.49 -2.89 -0.96
CA ILE A 99 14.25 -2.32 -1.51
C ILE A 99 14.39 -2.16 -3.02
N ASN A 100 15.49 -1.56 -3.49
CA ASN A 100 15.73 -1.37 -4.91
C ASN A 100 15.80 -2.71 -5.67
N GLY A 101 16.55 -3.69 -5.15
CA GLY A 101 16.63 -5.02 -5.76
C GLY A 101 15.28 -5.75 -5.82
N LEU A 102 14.42 -5.58 -4.81
CA LEU A 102 13.07 -6.14 -4.79
C LEU A 102 12.16 -5.44 -5.81
N LEU A 103 12.16 -4.10 -5.86
CA LEU A 103 11.38 -3.33 -6.82
C LEU A 103 11.81 -3.58 -8.27
N ASP A 104 13.11 -3.76 -8.51
CA ASP A 104 13.62 -4.14 -9.83
C ASP A 104 13.15 -5.52 -10.29
N LYS A 105 13.03 -6.48 -9.36
CA LYS A 105 12.44 -7.80 -9.64
C LYS A 105 10.94 -7.68 -9.93
N ALA A 106 10.21 -6.94 -9.11
CA ALA A 106 8.77 -6.70 -9.31
C ALA A 106 8.49 -6.07 -10.68
N LYS A 107 9.23 -5.00 -11.01
CA LYS A 107 9.13 -4.29 -12.29
C LYS A 107 9.41 -5.19 -13.49
N ARG A 108 10.45 -6.04 -13.41
CA ARG A 108 10.81 -6.97 -14.49
C ARG A 108 9.74 -8.02 -14.75
N GLN A 109 9.06 -8.49 -13.70
CA GLN A 109 7.99 -9.48 -13.83
C GLN A 109 6.68 -8.87 -14.31
N ASN A 110 6.26 -7.76 -13.70
CA ASN A 110 5.07 -7.03 -14.09
C ASN A 110 5.24 -5.52 -13.80
N PRO A 111 5.59 -4.70 -14.81
CA PRO A 111 5.77 -3.26 -14.62
C PRO A 111 4.46 -2.53 -14.33
N ASN A 112 3.31 -3.19 -14.56
CA ASN A 112 1.97 -2.66 -14.30
C ASN A 112 1.37 -3.20 -13.00
N GLU A 113 2.11 -3.95 -12.19
CA GLU A 113 1.59 -4.45 -10.91
C GLU A 113 1.25 -3.27 -9.99
N PRO A 114 -0.01 -3.14 -9.54
CA PRO A 114 -0.44 -1.97 -8.75
C PRO A 114 0.35 -1.75 -7.46
N VAL A 115 0.69 -2.81 -6.72
CA VAL A 115 1.47 -2.67 -5.49
C VAL A 115 2.89 -2.17 -5.79
N TYR A 116 3.51 -2.66 -6.86
CA TYR A 116 4.81 -2.15 -7.32
C TYR A 116 4.72 -0.66 -7.61
N LEU A 117 3.73 -0.23 -8.39
CA LEU A 117 3.57 1.18 -8.77
C LEU A 117 3.32 2.08 -7.55
N LEU A 118 2.53 1.63 -6.57
CA LEU A 118 2.32 2.36 -5.32
C LEU A 118 3.62 2.50 -4.51
N VAL A 119 4.33 1.41 -4.29
CA VAL A 119 5.54 1.39 -3.44
C VAL A 119 6.69 2.15 -4.11
N ASP A 120 6.89 1.97 -5.42
CA ASP A 120 7.86 2.74 -6.21
C ASP A 120 7.53 4.24 -6.19
N GLY A 121 6.24 4.58 -6.34
CA GLY A 121 5.75 5.96 -6.24
C GLY A 121 6.01 6.58 -4.86
N GLN A 122 5.77 5.85 -3.77
CA GLN A 122 6.07 6.28 -2.40
C GLN A 122 7.58 6.49 -2.19
N GLY A 123 8.42 5.60 -2.72
CA GLY A 123 9.87 5.75 -2.71
C GLY A 123 10.32 7.05 -3.39
N LEU A 124 9.82 7.29 -4.61
CA LEU A 124 10.08 8.54 -5.35
C LEU A 124 9.57 9.78 -4.62
N PHE A 125 8.46 9.66 -3.89
CA PHE A 125 7.84 10.76 -3.16
C PHE A 125 8.68 11.20 -1.95
N TYR A 126 9.20 10.24 -1.17
CA TYR A 126 9.94 10.55 0.07
C TYR A 126 11.44 10.69 -0.11
N MET A 127 12.00 10.15 -1.18
CA MET A 127 13.43 10.27 -1.47
C MET A 127 13.81 11.74 -1.73
N PRO A 128 14.95 12.23 -1.20
CA PRO A 128 15.43 13.56 -1.53
C PRO A 128 15.73 13.71 -3.03
N GLY A 129 15.54 14.91 -3.57
CA GLY A 129 15.74 15.19 -5.00
C GLY A 129 17.15 14.89 -5.50
N MET A 130 18.18 15.15 -4.69
CA MET A 130 19.58 14.82 -5.02
C MET A 130 19.83 13.31 -5.22
N PHE A 131 18.98 12.46 -4.67
CA PHE A 131 19.03 11.00 -4.84
C PHE A 131 18.04 10.50 -5.90
N GLY A 132 17.36 11.40 -6.62
CA GLY A 132 16.46 11.06 -7.71
C GLY A 132 14.97 11.08 -7.36
N GLY A 133 14.61 11.45 -6.13
CA GLY A 133 13.22 11.62 -5.72
C GLY A 133 12.51 12.75 -6.47
N SER A 134 11.21 12.60 -6.71
CA SER A 134 10.41 13.55 -7.49
C SER A 134 8.93 13.32 -7.30
N TYR A 135 8.20 14.37 -6.86
CA TYR A 135 6.75 14.35 -6.79
C TYR A 135 6.08 14.15 -8.15
N ASN A 136 6.69 14.64 -9.25
CA ASN A 136 6.15 14.44 -10.60
C ASN A 136 6.26 12.98 -11.03
N LYS A 137 7.42 12.34 -10.80
CA LYS A 137 7.58 10.91 -11.09
C LYS A 137 6.67 10.06 -10.20
N ALA A 138 6.55 10.40 -8.92
CA ALA A 138 5.63 9.74 -8.00
C ALA A 138 4.16 9.86 -8.48
N LEU A 139 3.73 11.04 -8.88
CA LEU A 139 2.38 11.27 -9.43
C LEU A 139 2.10 10.41 -10.67
N ILE A 140 3.08 10.27 -11.57
CA ILE A 140 2.97 9.38 -12.74
C ILE A 140 2.76 7.93 -12.29
N ARG A 141 3.53 7.46 -11.29
CA ARG A 141 3.38 6.11 -10.72
C ARG A 141 2.03 5.90 -10.07
N PHE A 142 1.54 6.85 -9.27
CA PHE A 142 0.24 6.73 -8.61
C PHE A 142 -0.93 6.73 -9.60
N ARG A 143 -0.85 7.51 -10.69
CA ARG A 143 -1.84 7.45 -11.79
C ARG A 143 -1.84 6.10 -12.48
N ALA A 144 -0.66 5.57 -12.81
CA ALA A 144 -0.54 4.24 -13.38
C ALA A 144 -1.10 3.16 -12.43
N ALA A 145 -0.86 3.29 -11.12
CA ALA A 145 -1.40 2.37 -10.12
C ALA A 145 -2.94 2.42 -10.10
N ARG A 146 -3.53 3.61 -10.08
CA ARG A 146 -5.00 3.79 -10.16
C ARG A 146 -5.56 3.12 -11.40
N ASP A 147 -4.95 3.35 -12.56
CA ASP A 147 -5.46 2.82 -13.83
C ASP A 147 -5.37 1.29 -13.87
N ALA A 148 -4.28 0.71 -13.34
CA ALA A 148 -4.14 -0.74 -13.21
C ALA A 148 -5.13 -1.33 -12.19
N ILE A 149 -5.42 -0.65 -11.08
CA ILE A 149 -6.43 -1.09 -10.10
C ILE A 149 -7.83 -1.10 -10.71
N VAL A 150 -8.19 -0.05 -11.46
CA VAL A 150 -9.50 0.05 -12.10
C VAL A 150 -9.68 -1.03 -13.16
N ARG A 151 -8.63 -1.29 -13.96
CA ARG A 151 -8.65 -2.28 -15.02
C ARG A 151 -8.70 -3.71 -14.48
N ASP A 152 -7.78 -4.06 -13.58
CA ASP A 152 -7.53 -5.45 -13.22
C ASP A 152 -8.25 -5.87 -11.92
N LYS A 153 -8.79 -4.91 -11.16
CA LYS A 153 -9.45 -5.12 -9.86
C LYS A 153 -8.69 -6.08 -8.96
N PRO A 154 -7.41 -5.79 -8.66
CA PRO A 154 -6.59 -6.66 -7.85
C PRO A 154 -7.19 -6.90 -6.46
N ALA A 155 -7.12 -8.15 -6.00
CA ALA A 155 -7.52 -8.49 -4.64
C ALA A 155 -6.72 -7.68 -3.60
N GLY A 156 -7.40 -7.18 -2.56
CA GLY A 156 -6.77 -6.48 -1.43
C GLY A 156 -6.27 -5.06 -1.67
N LEU A 157 -6.67 -4.42 -2.78
CA LEU A 157 -6.31 -3.04 -3.12
C LEU A 157 -7.55 -2.30 -3.63
N SER A 158 -7.75 -1.07 -3.16
CA SER A 158 -8.86 -0.22 -3.61
C SER A 158 -8.35 0.90 -4.51
N ARG A 159 -9.24 1.45 -5.35
CA ARG A 159 -8.94 2.65 -6.14
C ARG A 159 -8.49 3.82 -5.25
N LEU A 160 -9.03 3.91 -4.02
CA LEU A 160 -8.72 4.97 -3.06
C LEU A 160 -7.27 4.92 -2.57
N ASP A 161 -6.62 3.76 -2.58
CA ASP A 161 -5.19 3.65 -2.27
C ASP A 161 -4.38 4.56 -3.19
N ALA A 162 -4.58 4.44 -4.50
CA ALA A 162 -3.86 5.26 -5.47
C ALA A 162 -4.36 6.72 -5.48
N GLU A 163 -5.67 6.96 -5.41
CA GLU A 163 -6.24 8.31 -5.50
C GLU A 163 -5.81 9.21 -4.34
N THR A 164 -5.69 8.66 -3.14
CA THR A 164 -5.20 9.39 -1.97
C THR A 164 -3.75 9.85 -2.16
N TRP A 165 -2.89 8.98 -2.71
CA TRP A 165 -1.51 9.33 -3.05
C TRP A 165 -1.39 10.30 -4.24
N ILE A 166 -2.27 10.20 -5.24
CA ILE A 166 -2.38 11.19 -6.33
C ILE A 166 -2.65 12.57 -5.75
N TRP A 167 -3.65 12.70 -4.87
CA TRP A 167 -3.94 13.96 -4.20
C TRP A 167 -2.71 14.47 -3.45
N TYR A 168 -2.05 13.60 -2.69
CA TYR A 168 -0.93 14.03 -1.85
C TYR A 168 0.26 14.54 -2.68
N ALA A 169 0.56 13.88 -3.80
CA ALA A 169 1.55 14.36 -4.77
C ALA A 169 1.18 15.71 -5.39
N LEU A 170 -0.07 15.90 -5.80
CA LEU A 170 -0.55 17.19 -6.32
C LEU A 170 -0.46 18.29 -5.25
N HIS A 171 -0.80 17.98 -4.00
CA HIS A 171 -0.72 18.88 -2.88
C HIS A 171 0.71 19.34 -2.60
N LYS A 172 1.69 18.40 -2.55
CA LYS A 172 3.12 18.75 -2.38
C LYS A 172 3.68 19.57 -3.53
N GLN A 173 3.18 19.38 -4.75
CA GLN A 173 3.52 20.20 -5.92
C GLN A 173 2.88 21.59 -5.90
N LYS A 174 1.98 21.88 -4.94
CA LYS A 174 1.15 23.10 -4.93
C LYS A 174 0.34 23.26 -6.23
N ALA A 175 -0.10 22.14 -6.83
CA ALA A 175 -0.87 22.17 -8.06
C ALA A 175 -2.23 22.83 -7.83
N ALA A 176 -2.65 23.69 -8.77
CA ALA A 176 -3.89 24.49 -8.64
C ALA A 176 -5.15 23.62 -8.44
N ASN A 177 -5.17 22.41 -9.02
CA ASN A 177 -6.29 21.48 -8.92
C ASN A 177 -6.25 20.55 -7.68
N ALA A 178 -5.21 20.61 -6.83
CA ALA A 178 -5.08 19.71 -5.69
C ALA A 178 -6.26 19.82 -4.71
N ASN A 179 -6.72 21.05 -4.44
CA ASN A 179 -7.86 21.28 -3.55
C ASN A 179 -9.19 20.79 -4.14
N ALA A 180 -9.42 21.04 -5.43
CA ALA A 180 -10.62 20.55 -6.11
C ALA A 180 -10.67 19.01 -6.07
N TYR A 181 -9.55 18.35 -6.33
CA TYR A 181 -9.45 16.89 -6.27
C TYR A 181 -9.66 16.33 -4.85
N LYS A 182 -9.17 17.04 -3.81
CA LYS A 182 -9.46 16.68 -2.40
C LYS A 182 -10.96 16.70 -2.11
N GLN A 183 -11.65 17.77 -2.52
CA GLN A 183 -13.08 17.94 -2.25
C GLN A 183 -13.91 16.90 -3.01
N GLU A 184 -13.52 16.59 -4.25
CA GLU A 184 -14.12 15.51 -5.03
C GLU A 184 -14.04 14.18 -4.27
N LEU A 185 -12.86 13.82 -3.75
CA LEU A 185 -12.70 12.58 -2.97
C LEU A 185 -13.53 12.60 -1.68
N LEU A 186 -13.48 13.69 -0.91
CA LEU A 186 -14.24 13.82 0.35
C LEU A 186 -15.75 13.73 0.13
N GLY A 187 -16.26 14.16 -1.02
CA GLY A 187 -17.68 14.05 -1.40
C GLY A 187 -18.19 12.63 -1.63
N ARG A 188 -17.31 11.61 -1.69
CA ARG A 188 -17.68 10.21 -1.99
C ARG A 188 -18.02 9.36 -0.77
N GLY A 189 -18.04 9.92 0.44
CA GLY A 189 -18.28 9.14 1.65
C GLY A 189 -17.15 8.13 1.95
N LEU A 190 -15.92 8.64 2.05
CA LEU A 190 -14.72 7.80 2.18
C LEU A 190 -14.67 6.99 3.50
N PRO A 191 -14.09 5.79 3.48
CA PRO A 191 -13.70 5.08 4.69
C PRO A 191 -12.77 5.92 5.59
N PRO A 192 -12.78 5.68 6.92
CA PRO A 192 -12.04 6.46 7.89
C PRO A 192 -10.57 6.70 7.54
N ILE A 193 -9.83 5.66 7.13
CA ILE A 193 -8.38 5.79 6.87
C ILE A 193 -8.07 6.79 5.75
N TYR A 194 -8.85 6.79 4.67
CA TYR A 194 -8.65 7.69 3.54
C TYR A 194 -9.13 9.10 3.86
N ARG A 195 -10.26 9.23 4.57
CA ARG A 195 -10.75 10.52 5.05
C ARG A 195 -9.72 11.21 5.94
N GLU A 196 -9.19 10.49 6.92
CA GLU A 196 -8.15 11.00 7.82
C GLU A 196 -6.91 11.42 7.05
N PHE A 197 -6.43 10.59 6.11
CA PHE A 197 -5.27 10.93 5.28
C PHE A 197 -5.47 12.26 4.53
N LEU A 198 -6.65 12.47 3.93
CA LEU A 198 -6.93 13.70 3.20
C LEU A 198 -7.02 14.93 4.12
N LEU A 199 -7.54 14.77 5.34
CA LEU A 199 -7.73 15.87 6.28
C LEU A 199 -6.44 16.22 7.04
N SER A 200 -5.66 15.21 7.41
CA SER A 200 -4.44 15.31 8.19
C SER A 200 -3.36 14.45 7.53
N PRO A 201 -2.81 14.89 6.38
CA PRO A 201 -1.78 14.13 5.69
C PRO A 201 -0.52 14.01 6.56
N PRO A 202 0.21 12.88 6.46
CA PRO A 202 1.44 12.64 7.21
C PRO A 202 2.58 13.59 6.82
#